data_AF-A0AAV9RVM3-F1
#
_entry.id   AF-A0AAV9RVM3-F1
#
_cell.length_a   1.000
_cell.length_b   1.000
_cell.length_c   1.000
_cell.angle_alpha   90.00
_cell.angle_beta   90.00
_cell.angle_gamma   90.00
#
_symmetry.space_group_name_H-M   'P 1'
#
loop_
_entity.id
_entity.type
_entity.pdbx_description
1 polymer ?
#
loop_
_entity_poly.entity_id
_entity_poly.type
_entity_poly.pdbx_seq_one_letter_code
_entity_poly.pdbx_strand_id
1 'polypeptide(L)'
;MAEHEPQQGEQDLEKKIEETRQRFKNELLQDSTDKYDSRDVEKLQQDDALVEAYLTWRMYVVDDALKMIDDSLLWRKEFGINDVSESTIPRWMFETGAVYLHGYDKEGNKLFWFKVKLHIKDAKSVVDKKKYVAFWLERYAKKEPGMPLTVVFDMTDSGLSNIDMDFVKYVINCFKVFYPKFLSKMIIVEMPWIMNAAWKIVKSWLGPEAIAKLKFASKAEVQTFIGPEYLPPHLGGTDPFKYTYPPLPDDDFQTPLCENGPIISEDDMESKEGEMESRDTLESSFNSEIVAKPKKVNFLEDSLRSEDGERDTNMRVKRVRNPQTTFKGLLLDVSPAEELSFGSGEDERKCLIILSNVTKNQVAFKVRTTAPEKYRVKPSSSSCEPGASVDIVVSLHGGSQASPQDRFLIMAAEMENAGSQELAQFWKEVSKNKVMEHRLHCHVQDSVKPAANSRRDSLVETSTSGQQELSTALMRVMVCNSRLEQKMNSCLWVQKVLTGLVLVLLVLNLQCLYLLGTAQRPC
;
A
#
# COMPACT_ATOMS: atom_id res chain seq x y z
N MET A 1 36.41 17.01 -15.88
CA MET A 1 36.08 15.72 -16.51
C MET A 1 35.16 14.96 -15.57
N ALA A 2 33.84 15.06 -15.75
CA ALA A 2 32.83 14.30 -15.01
C ALA A 2 31.43 14.50 -15.66
N GLU A 3 31.25 14.01 -16.90
CA GLU A 3 30.01 14.20 -17.69
C GLU A 3 29.47 12.89 -18.30
N HIS A 4 30.01 11.73 -17.89
CA HIS A 4 29.87 10.49 -18.65
C HIS A 4 28.77 9.50 -18.18
N GLU A 5 28.07 9.78 -17.08
CA GLU A 5 27.12 8.83 -16.47
C GLU A 5 25.72 8.74 -17.12
N PRO A 6 25.11 9.79 -17.72
CA PRO A 6 23.76 9.68 -18.29
C PRO A 6 23.67 8.70 -19.49
N GLN A 7 24.60 8.82 -20.44
CA GLN A 7 24.58 8.09 -21.71
C GLN A 7 24.65 6.56 -21.54
N GLN A 8 25.29 6.08 -20.47
CA GLN A 8 25.46 4.65 -20.21
C GLN A 8 24.13 3.94 -19.90
N GLY A 9 23.20 4.62 -19.23
CA GLY A 9 21.88 4.05 -18.90
C GLY A 9 20.90 4.09 -20.08
N GLU A 10 20.99 5.14 -20.89
CA GLU A 10 20.20 5.32 -22.12
C GLU A 10 20.55 4.26 -23.17
N GLN A 11 21.85 3.98 -23.36
CA GLN A 11 22.33 2.93 -24.27
C GLN A 11 22.00 1.50 -23.82
N ASP A 12 21.93 1.21 -22.51
CA ASP A 12 21.47 -0.11 -22.05
C ASP A 12 19.96 -0.30 -22.28
N LEU A 13 19.16 0.78 -22.15
CA LEU A 13 17.73 0.74 -22.45
C LEU A 13 17.45 0.54 -23.94
N GLU A 14 18.07 1.34 -24.81
CA GLU A 14 17.95 1.21 -26.28
C GLU A 14 18.29 -0.22 -26.73
N LYS A 15 19.42 -0.75 -26.25
CA LYS A 15 19.85 -2.13 -26.50
C LYS A 15 18.83 -3.18 -26.03
N LYS A 16 18.19 -2.98 -24.88
CA LYS A 16 17.16 -3.90 -24.35
C LYS A 16 15.85 -3.83 -25.12
N ILE A 17 15.47 -2.65 -25.61
CA ILE A 17 14.31 -2.49 -26.51
C ILE A 17 14.54 -3.28 -27.79
N GLU A 18 15.71 -3.13 -28.42
CA GLU A 18 16.06 -3.85 -29.64
C GLU A 18 16.23 -5.36 -29.40
N GLU A 19 16.86 -5.80 -28.30
CA GLU A 19 16.91 -7.21 -27.91
C GLU A 19 15.49 -7.79 -27.78
N THR A 20 14.58 -7.06 -27.14
CA THR A 20 13.18 -7.49 -26.97
C THR A 20 12.46 -7.60 -28.31
N ARG A 21 12.66 -6.66 -29.24
CA ARG A 21 12.07 -6.72 -30.59
C ARG A 21 12.62 -7.88 -31.42
N GLN A 22 13.93 -8.06 -31.45
CA GLN A 22 14.58 -9.16 -32.17
C GLN A 22 14.14 -10.52 -31.62
N ARG A 23 14.14 -10.69 -30.29
CA ARG A 23 13.71 -11.93 -29.64
C ARG A 23 12.22 -12.19 -29.81
N PHE A 24 11.35 -11.18 -29.71
CA PHE A 24 9.92 -11.34 -30.03
C PHE A 24 9.72 -11.85 -31.46
N LYS A 25 10.41 -11.25 -32.44
CA LYS A 25 10.34 -11.67 -33.85
C LYS A 25 10.83 -13.11 -34.05
N ASN A 26 11.98 -13.46 -33.47
CA ASN A 26 12.64 -14.73 -33.70
C ASN A 26 12.07 -15.90 -32.88
N GLU A 27 11.59 -15.66 -31.66
CA GLU A 27 11.11 -16.70 -30.74
C GLU A 27 9.58 -16.83 -30.75
N LEU A 28 8.86 -15.71 -30.86
CA LEU A 28 7.41 -15.66 -30.60
C LEU A 28 6.54 -15.41 -31.83
N LEU A 29 7.05 -14.71 -32.85
CA LEU A 29 6.35 -14.49 -34.12
C LEU A 29 6.68 -15.61 -35.13
N GLN A 30 7.98 -15.87 -35.36
CA GLN A 30 8.47 -16.87 -36.32
C GLN A 30 7.79 -16.69 -37.69
N ASP A 31 7.40 -17.77 -38.36
CA ASP A 31 6.60 -17.74 -39.60
C ASP A 31 5.09 -17.49 -39.35
N SER A 32 4.66 -17.41 -38.08
CA SER A 32 3.24 -17.35 -37.68
C SER A 32 2.70 -15.92 -37.65
N THR A 33 2.47 -15.37 -38.84
CA THR A 33 1.86 -14.04 -39.03
C THR A 33 0.44 -13.91 -38.43
N ASP A 34 -0.26 -15.03 -38.18
CA ASP A 34 -1.59 -15.04 -37.56
C ASP A 34 -1.57 -15.27 -36.03
N LYS A 35 -0.43 -15.32 -35.34
CA LYS A 35 -0.44 -15.49 -33.87
C LYS A 35 -1.08 -14.30 -33.14
N TYR A 36 -0.95 -13.09 -33.69
CA TYR A 36 -1.37 -11.82 -33.05
C TYR A 36 -2.22 -10.97 -34.01
N ASP A 37 -2.69 -9.81 -33.53
CA ASP A 37 -3.17 -8.74 -34.41
C ASP A 37 -1.97 -8.02 -35.05
N SER A 38 -2.01 -7.79 -36.36
CA SER A 38 -0.92 -7.13 -37.08
C SER A 38 -0.69 -5.69 -36.60
N ARG A 39 -1.74 -5.00 -36.13
CA ARG A 39 -1.66 -3.64 -35.59
C ARG A 39 -0.83 -3.58 -34.29
N ASP A 40 -0.97 -4.60 -33.45
CA ASP A 40 -0.20 -4.71 -32.20
C ASP A 40 1.25 -5.12 -32.46
N VAL A 41 1.48 -6.00 -33.44
CA VAL A 41 2.84 -6.36 -33.88
C VAL A 41 3.56 -5.16 -34.46
N GLU A 42 2.90 -4.42 -35.36
CA GLU A 42 3.45 -3.19 -35.95
C GLU A 42 3.77 -2.16 -34.85
N LYS A 43 2.83 -1.93 -33.93
CA LYS A 43 3.06 -1.02 -32.80
C LYS A 43 4.24 -1.45 -31.94
N LEU A 44 4.40 -2.74 -31.61
CA LEU A 44 5.54 -3.23 -30.83
C LEU A 44 6.90 -3.00 -31.54
N GLN A 45 6.92 -3.00 -32.88
CA GLN A 45 8.13 -2.72 -33.66
C GLN A 45 8.42 -1.21 -33.83
N GLN A 46 7.43 -0.32 -33.66
CA GLN A 46 7.55 1.13 -33.90
C GLN A 46 7.53 1.99 -32.62
N ASP A 47 6.89 1.51 -31.53
CA ASP A 47 6.67 2.26 -30.29
C ASP A 47 7.69 1.84 -29.22
N ASP A 48 8.72 2.66 -29.01
CA ASP A 48 9.75 2.42 -27.99
C ASP A 48 9.17 2.49 -26.57
N ALA A 49 8.25 3.41 -26.32
CA ALA A 49 7.63 3.60 -25.00
C ALA A 49 6.75 2.41 -24.59
N LEU A 50 6.12 1.72 -25.56
CA LEU A 50 5.43 0.46 -25.32
C LEU A 50 6.40 -0.65 -24.87
N VAL A 51 7.55 -0.81 -25.56
CA VAL A 51 8.55 -1.82 -25.20
C VAL A 51 9.20 -1.47 -23.85
N GLU A 52 9.53 -0.20 -23.61
CA GLU A 52 9.99 0.28 -22.31
C GLU A 52 8.96 0.00 -21.21
N ALA A 53 7.66 0.22 -21.45
CA ALA A 53 6.63 -0.01 -20.43
C ALA A 53 6.61 -1.48 -19.93
N TYR A 54 6.71 -2.46 -20.84
CA TYR A 54 6.85 -3.87 -20.49
C TYR A 54 8.18 -4.14 -19.77
N LEU A 55 9.30 -3.63 -20.30
CA LEU A 55 10.63 -3.79 -19.69
C LEU A 55 10.70 -3.21 -18.27
N THR A 56 10.24 -1.97 -18.03
CA THR A 56 10.21 -1.36 -16.70
C THR A 56 9.41 -2.21 -15.72
N TRP A 57 8.23 -2.71 -16.14
CA TRP A 57 7.34 -3.52 -15.30
C TRP A 57 7.96 -4.86 -14.93
N ARG A 58 8.87 -5.36 -15.77
CA ARG A 58 9.66 -6.57 -15.56
C ARG A 58 11.09 -6.31 -15.08
N MET A 59 11.35 -5.11 -14.54
CA MET A 59 12.65 -4.71 -13.99
C MET A 59 13.82 -4.92 -14.97
N TYR A 60 13.57 -4.67 -16.25
CA TYR A 60 14.50 -4.80 -17.37
C TYR A 60 15.03 -6.22 -17.64
N VAL A 61 14.28 -7.24 -17.21
CA VAL A 61 14.47 -8.65 -17.58
C VAL A 61 13.69 -8.96 -18.86
N VAL A 62 14.40 -9.30 -19.94
CA VAL A 62 13.83 -9.47 -21.29
C VAL A 62 12.91 -10.69 -21.37
N ASP A 63 13.26 -11.84 -20.76
CA ASP A 63 12.42 -13.06 -20.79
C ASP A 63 11.04 -12.85 -20.13
N ASP A 64 11.02 -12.18 -18.97
CA ASP A 64 9.78 -11.84 -18.26
C ASP A 64 8.93 -10.83 -19.06
N ALA A 65 9.56 -9.95 -19.86
CA ALA A 65 8.91 -8.98 -20.72
C ALA A 65 8.32 -9.64 -21.98
N LEU A 66 9.10 -10.48 -22.67
CA LEU A 66 8.65 -11.27 -23.82
C LEU A 66 7.42 -12.12 -23.50
N LYS A 67 7.45 -12.81 -22.36
CA LYS A 67 6.29 -13.60 -21.89
C LYS A 67 5.05 -12.74 -21.64
N MET A 68 5.24 -11.55 -21.07
CA MET A 68 4.15 -10.62 -20.80
C MET A 68 3.57 -9.99 -22.08
N ILE A 69 4.43 -9.75 -23.07
CA ILE A 69 4.03 -9.31 -24.41
C ILE A 69 3.20 -10.43 -25.07
N ASP A 70 3.63 -11.69 -25.03
CA ASP A 70 2.87 -12.82 -25.58
C ASP A 70 1.48 -12.94 -24.92
N ASP A 71 1.44 -13.02 -23.58
CA ASP A 71 0.18 -13.06 -22.80
C ASP A 71 -0.77 -11.88 -23.15
N SER A 72 -0.20 -10.70 -23.40
CA SER A 72 -0.96 -9.47 -23.69
C SER A 72 -1.45 -9.38 -25.14
N LEU A 73 -0.62 -9.72 -26.12
CA LEU A 73 -1.00 -9.66 -27.54
C LEU A 73 -1.95 -10.79 -27.94
N LEU A 74 -1.79 -11.99 -27.34
CA LEU A 74 -2.80 -13.06 -27.47
C LEU A 74 -4.16 -12.60 -26.92
N TRP A 75 -4.18 -11.94 -25.74
CA TRP A 75 -5.40 -11.38 -25.19
C TRP A 75 -6.01 -10.28 -26.07
N ARG A 76 -5.20 -9.36 -26.62
CA ARG A 76 -5.69 -8.31 -27.53
C ARG A 76 -6.34 -8.90 -28.79
N LYS A 77 -5.76 -9.96 -29.37
CA LYS A 77 -6.37 -10.69 -30.50
C LYS A 77 -7.64 -11.45 -30.09
N GLU A 78 -7.60 -12.26 -29.02
CA GLU A 78 -8.73 -13.08 -28.55
C GLU A 78 -9.98 -12.23 -28.28
N PHE A 79 -9.80 -11.06 -27.66
CA PHE A 79 -10.90 -10.15 -27.35
C PHE A 79 -11.16 -9.09 -28.44
N GLY A 80 -10.38 -9.06 -29.52
CA GLY A 80 -10.51 -8.09 -30.62
C GLY A 80 -10.39 -6.63 -30.14
N ILE A 81 -9.44 -6.36 -29.25
CA ILE A 81 -9.40 -5.11 -28.47
C ILE A 81 -9.20 -3.87 -29.34
N ASN A 82 -8.45 -3.99 -30.44
CA ASN A 82 -8.24 -2.90 -31.39
C ASN A 82 -9.51 -2.46 -32.13
N ASP A 83 -10.57 -3.27 -32.10
CA ASP A 83 -11.88 -2.99 -32.70
C ASP A 83 -12.97 -2.68 -31.65
N VAL A 84 -12.63 -2.74 -30.36
CA VAL A 84 -13.58 -2.46 -29.26
C VAL A 84 -13.98 -0.99 -29.26
N SER A 85 -15.27 -0.78 -29.49
CA SER A 85 -15.94 0.51 -29.59
C SER A 85 -17.35 0.44 -28.99
N GLU A 86 -17.97 1.59 -28.75
CA GLU A 86 -19.31 1.67 -28.13
C GLU A 86 -20.35 0.83 -28.90
N SER A 87 -20.30 0.86 -30.24
CA SER A 87 -21.16 0.08 -31.14
C SER A 87 -20.92 -1.44 -31.13
N THR A 88 -19.78 -1.91 -30.61
CA THR A 88 -19.46 -3.36 -30.51
C THR A 88 -19.84 -3.99 -29.18
N ILE A 89 -20.20 -3.18 -28.18
CA ILE A 89 -20.62 -3.63 -26.86
C ILE A 89 -22.14 -3.56 -26.78
N PRO A 90 -22.83 -4.57 -26.20
CA PRO A 90 -24.28 -4.53 -26.07
C PRO A 90 -24.73 -3.28 -25.32
N ARG A 91 -25.52 -2.43 -25.99
CA ARG A 91 -25.98 -1.11 -25.50
C ARG A 91 -26.47 -1.10 -24.04
N TRP A 92 -27.17 -2.16 -23.63
CA TRP A 92 -27.70 -2.32 -22.28
C TRP A 92 -26.61 -2.31 -21.19
N MET A 93 -25.37 -2.67 -21.50
CA MET A 93 -24.25 -2.65 -20.54
C MET A 93 -23.91 -1.22 -20.10
N PHE A 94 -23.90 -0.27 -21.03
CA PHE A 94 -23.79 1.15 -20.72
C PHE A 94 -25.00 1.59 -19.89
N GLU A 95 -26.22 1.28 -20.35
CA GLU A 95 -27.48 1.63 -19.67
C GLU A 95 -27.59 1.12 -18.22
N THR A 96 -26.82 0.10 -17.82
CA THR A 96 -26.75 -0.31 -16.40
C THR A 96 -26.07 0.69 -15.47
N GLY A 97 -25.11 1.50 -15.95
CA GLY A 97 -24.22 2.30 -15.10
C GLY A 97 -23.36 1.47 -14.11
N ALA A 98 -23.16 0.16 -14.37
CA ALA A 98 -22.44 -0.74 -13.48
C ALA A 98 -20.92 -0.52 -13.44
N VAL A 99 -20.35 0.00 -14.53
CA VAL A 99 -18.93 0.34 -14.68
C VAL A 99 -18.81 1.67 -15.42
N TYR A 100 -18.01 2.62 -14.91
CA TYR A 100 -17.81 3.94 -15.53
C TYR A 100 -16.58 4.67 -14.97
N LEU A 101 -16.07 5.65 -15.72
CA LEU A 101 -15.11 6.65 -15.24
C LEU A 101 -15.88 7.90 -14.79
N HIS A 102 -15.52 8.48 -13.64
CA HIS A 102 -16.03 9.79 -13.17
C HIS A 102 -15.28 10.26 -11.91
N GLY A 103 -14.86 11.53 -11.88
CA GLY A 103 -14.16 12.13 -10.74
C GLY A 103 -12.71 11.63 -10.53
N TYR A 104 -12.06 12.14 -9.49
CA TYR A 104 -10.64 11.90 -9.17
C TYR A 104 -10.43 11.55 -7.69
N ASP A 105 -9.37 10.81 -7.38
CA ASP A 105 -8.92 10.61 -6.00
C ASP A 105 -8.03 11.76 -5.50
N LYS A 106 -7.71 11.78 -4.19
CA LYS A 106 -6.91 12.83 -3.54
C LYS A 106 -5.43 12.87 -3.97
N GLU A 107 -5.01 11.97 -4.84
CA GLU A 107 -3.68 11.96 -5.48
C GLU A 107 -3.78 12.29 -6.98
N GLY A 108 -4.95 12.73 -7.47
CA GLY A 108 -5.17 13.15 -8.87
C GLY A 108 -5.45 12.01 -9.85
N ASN A 109 -5.66 10.77 -9.38
CA ASN A 109 -5.92 9.63 -10.27
C ASN A 109 -7.42 9.59 -10.63
N LYS A 110 -7.79 9.49 -11.92
CA LYS A 110 -9.19 9.32 -12.36
C LYS A 110 -9.79 8.08 -11.69
N LEU A 111 -11.03 8.18 -11.19
CA LEU A 111 -11.73 7.06 -10.55
C LEU A 111 -12.40 6.18 -11.60
N PHE A 112 -12.18 4.87 -11.50
CA PHE A 112 -12.83 3.84 -12.32
C PHE A 112 -13.77 3.01 -11.46
N TRP A 113 -15.05 3.36 -11.50
CA TRP A 113 -16.11 2.83 -10.63
C TRP A 113 -16.63 1.48 -11.12
N PHE A 114 -16.84 0.57 -10.16
CA PHE A 114 -17.53 -0.71 -10.32
C PHE A 114 -18.61 -0.83 -9.24
N LYS A 115 -19.88 -0.69 -9.62
CA LYS A 115 -21.04 -0.88 -8.72
C LYS A 115 -21.36 -2.37 -8.62
N VAL A 116 -20.73 -3.05 -7.67
CA VAL A 116 -20.76 -4.53 -7.56
C VAL A 116 -22.19 -5.06 -7.38
N LYS A 117 -23.09 -4.30 -6.75
CA LYS A 117 -24.53 -4.60 -6.66
C LYS A 117 -25.19 -4.91 -8.01
N LEU A 118 -24.73 -4.28 -9.08
CA LEU A 118 -25.26 -4.41 -10.44
C LEU A 118 -24.59 -5.53 -11.25
N HIS A 119 -23.50 -6.13 -10.74
CA HIS A 119 -22.88 -7.28 -11.39
C HIS A 119 -23.72 -8.54 -11.20
N ILE A 120 -24.09 -9.19 -12.30
CA ILE A 120 -24.77 -10.48 -12.33
C ILE A 120 -23.83 -11.48 -13.01
N LYS A 121 -23.52 -12.60 -12.35
CA LYS A 121 -22.82 -13.71 -13.00
C LYS A 121 -23.76 -14.40 -13.98
N ASP A 122 -23.47 -14.26 -15.27
CA ASP A 122 -24.16 -14.92 -16.38
C ASP A 122 -23.12 -15.38 -17.40
N ALA A 123 -23.22 -16.63 -17.83
CA ALA A 123 -22.29 -17.26 -18.77
C ALA A 123 -22.36 -16.64 -20.18
N LYS A 124 -23.51 -16.11 -20.60
CA LYS A 124 -23.69 -15.56 -21.96
C LYS A 124 -22.94 -14.25 -22.16
N SER A 125 -22.95 -13.38 -21.14
CA SER A 125 -22.35 -12.03 -21.19
C SER A 125 -20.92 -11.95 -20.66
N VAL A 126 -20.21 -13.07 -20.43
CA VAL A 126 -18.83 -13.07 -19.89
C VAL A 126 -17.85 -12.34 -20.83
N VAL A 127 -17.90 -12.62 -22.13
CA VAL A 127 -16.99 -11.99 -23.11
C VAL A 127 -17.28 -10.49 -23.21
N ASP A 128 -18.55 -10.14 -23.36
CA ASP A 128 -19.01 -8.76 -23.49
C ASP A 128 -18.66 -7.91 -22.25
N LYS A 129 -18.83 -8.45 -21.03
CA LYS A 129 -18.42 -7.76 -19.78
C LYS A 129 -16.92 -7.54 -19.71
N LYS A 130 -16.11 -8.47 -20.21
CA LYS A 130 -14.65 -8.30 -20.30
C LYS A 130 -14.29 -7.22 -21.31
N LYS A 131 -14.88 -7.24 -22.52
CA LYS A 131 -14.73 -6.18 -23.53
C LYS A 131 -15.21 -4.82 -23.01
N TYR A 132 -16.27 -4.77 -22.20
CA TYR A 132 -16.80 -3.54 -21.61
C TYR A 132 -15.82 -2.89 -20.61
N VAL A 133 -15.13 -3.70 -19.78
CA VAL A 133 -14.02 -3.18 -18.95
C VAL A 133 -12.86 -2.70 -19.83
N ALA A 134 -12.47 -3.47 -20.86
CA ALA A 134 -11.39 -3.10 -21.75
C ALA A 134 -11.69 -1.80 -22.55
N PHE A 135 -12.93 -1.56 -22.97
CA PHE A 135 -13.35 -0.32 -23.62
C PHE A 135 -13.06 0.92 -22.76
N TRP A 136 -13.41 0.87 -21.48
CA TRP A 136 -13.12 1.97 -20.55
C TRP A 136 -11.61 2.16 -20.35
N LEU A 137 -10.83 1.07 -20.32
CA LEU A 137 -9.38 1.12 -20.20
C LEU A 137 -8.70 1.68 -21.46
N GLU A 138 -9.08 1.23 -22.67
CA GLU A 138 -8.58 1.80 -23.94
C GLU A 138 -9.00 3.27 -24.12
N ARG A 139 -10.27 3.63 -23.79
CA ARG A 139 -10.74 5.03 -23.86
C ARG A 139 -9.96 5.95 -22.91
N TYR A 140 -9.67 5.49 -21.69
CA TYR A 140 -8.83 6.25 -20.76
C TYR A 140 -7.37 6.31 -21.23
N ALA A 141 -6.77 5.18 -21.62
CA ALA A 141 -5.37 5.10 -22.06
C ALA A 141 -5.09 5.95 -23.31
N LYS A 142 -6.08 6.14 -24.17
CA LYS A 142 -6.01 7.03 -25.35
C LYS A 142 -6.17 8.51 -25.00
N LYS A 143 -6.89 8.86 -23.92
CA LYS A 143 -7.14 10.26 -23.52
C LYS A 143 -6.10 10.79 -22.53
N GLU A 144 -5.61 9.93 -21.63
CA GLU A 144 -4.63 10.25 -20.59
C GLU A 144 -3.43 9.27 -20.66
N PRO A 145 -2.57 9.33 -21.69
CA PRO A 145 -1.54 8.33 -21.92
C PRO A 145 -0.53 8.23 -20.76
N GLY A 146 -0.32 7.01 -20.26
CA GLY A 146 0.60 6.74 -19.15
C GLY A 146 0.09 7.12 -17.75
N MET A 147 -1.02 7.84 -17.64
CA MET A 147 -1.60 8.22 -16.35
C MET A 147 -2.30 7.02 -15.69
N PRO A 148 -2.03 6.71 -14.41
CA PRO A 148 -2.74 5.66 -13.71
C PRO A 148 -4.17 6.06 -13.35
N LEU A 149 -4.98 5.06 -13.00
CA LEU A 149 -6.32 5.23 -12.43
C LEU A 149 -6.43 4.61 -11.03
N THR A 150 -7.47 4.99 -10.30
CA THR A 150 -7.87 4.39 -9.03
C THR A 150 -9.19 3.64 -9.22
N VAL A 151 -9.18 2.31 -9.08
CA VAL A 151 -10.40 1.50 -9.21
C VAL A 151 -11.21 1.60 -7.93
N VAL A 152 -12.52 1.81 -8.02
CA VAL A 152 -13.42 1.86 -6.85
C VAL A 152 -14.51 0.79 -6.99
N PHE A 153 -14.38 -0.28 -6.20
CA PHE A 153 -15.43 -1.29 -6.03
C PHE A 153 -16.40 -0.81 -4.96
N ASP A 154 -17.52 -0.24 -5.38
CA ASP A 154 -18.66 0.06 -4.52
C ASP A 154 -19.42 -1.25 -4.26
N MET A 155 -19.26 -1.80 -3.05
CA MET A 155 -19.90 -3.04 -2.61
C MET A 155 -21.20 -2.80 -1.82
N THR A 156 -21.68 -1.56 -1.73
CA THR A 156 -22.94 -1.21 -1.04
C THR A 156 -24.09 -2.10 -1.53
N ASP A 157 -24.88 -2.62 -0.59
CA ASP A 157 -25.97 -3.58 -0.80
C ASP A 157 -25.62 -4.90 -1.53
N SER A 158 -24.36 -5.17 -1.88
CA SER A 158 -23.97 -6.37 -2.62
C SER A 158 -24.07 -7.65 -1.78
N GLY A 159 -24.21 -8.79 -2.44
CA GLY A 159 -24.34 -10.10 -1.79
C GLY A 159 -23.69 -11.23 -2.59
N LEU A 160 -23.78 -12.46 -2.08
CA LEU A 160 -23.13 -13.65 -2.68
C LEU A 160 -23.46 -13.84 -4.19
N SER A 161 -24.66 -13.44 -4.63
CA SER A 161 -25.10 -13.49 -6.03
C SER A 161 -24.32 -12.55 -6.97
N ASN A 162 -23.63 -11.55 -6.43
CA ASN A 162 -22.77 -10.64 -7.19
C ASN A 162 -21.31 -11.16 -7.32
N ILE A 163 -20.95 -12.28 -6.66
CA ILE A 163 -19.59 -12.82 -6.72
C ILE A 163 -19.36 -13.51 -8.07
N ASP A 164 -18.37 -13.02 -8.81
CA ASP A 164 -17.88 -13.66 -10.01
C ASP A 164 -16.35 -13.73 -10.02
N MET A 165 -15.82 -14.84 -9.49
CA MET A 165 -14.38 -15.04 -9.32
C MET A 165 -13.62 -14.99 -10.65
N ASP A 166 -14.24 -15.39 -11.77
CA ASP A 166 -13.62 -15.38 -13.09
C ASP A 166 -13.51 -13.96 -13.65
N PHE A 167 -14.51 -13.11 -13.38
CA PHE A 167 -14.48 -11.69 -13.70
C PHE A 167 -13.51 -10.91 -12.79
N VAL A 168 -13.47 -11.20 -11.48
CA VAL A 168 -12.50 -10.59 -10.56
C VAL A 168 -11.06 -10.95 -10.95
N LYS A 169 -10.80 -12.22 -11.32
CA LYS A 169 -9.49 -12.66 -11.83
C LYS A 169 -9.12 -11.93 -13.14
N TYR A 170 -10.10 -11.68 -14.01
CA TYR A 170 -9.89 -10.91 -15.23
C TYR A 170 -9.53 -9.44 -14.95
N VAL A 171 -10.25 -8.74 -14.06
CA VAL A 171 -9.93 -7.34 -13.71
C VAL A 171 -8.55 -7.23 -13.03
N ILE A 172 -8.15 -8.23 -12.24
CA ILE A 172 -6.78 -8.33 -11.70
C ILE A 172 -5.75 -8.51 -12.84
N ASN A 173 -6.03 -9.37 -13.82
CA ASN A 173 -5.13 -9.58 -14.96
C ASN A 173 -5.00 -8.33 -15.85
N CYS A 174 -6.05 -7.50 -15.96
CA CYS A 174 -5.98 -6.23 -16.66
C CYS A 174 -4.80 -5.38 -16.16
N PHE A 175 -4.70 -5.14 -14.84
CA PHE A 175 -3.63 -4.32 -14.27
C PHE A 175 -2.31 -5.06 -13.98
N LYS A 176 -2.31 -6.39 -14.08
CA LYS A 176 -1.13 -7.25 -13.82
C LYS A 176 -0.36 -7.61 -15.10
N VAL A 177 -1.06 -7.69 -16.22
CA VAL A 177 -0.57 -8.23 -17.51
C VAL A 177 -0.85 -7.29 -18.68
N PHE A 178 -2.09 -6.83 -18.85
CA PHE A 178 -2.51 -6.15 -20.09
C PHE A 178 -2.25 -4.63 -20.09
N TYR A 179 -2.32 -4.01 -18.91
CA TYR A 179 -2.14 -2.57 -18.66
C TYR A 179 -1.14 -2.35 -17.50
N PRO A 180 0.16 -2.61 -17.71
CA PRO A 180 1.22 -2.26 -16.74
C PRO A 180 1.22 -0.77 -16.37
N LYS A 181 1.74 -0.45 -15.18
CA LYS A 181 1.80 0.90 -14.58
C LYS A 181 0.43 1.57 -14.32
N PHE A 182 -0.64 1.14 -14.98
CA PHE A 182 -1.94 1.82 -15.07
C PHE A 182 -2.80 1.83 -13.79
N LEU A 183 -2.40 1.10 -12.75
CA LEU A 183 -3.13 1.04 -11.47
C LEU A 183 -2.40 1.79 -10.35
N SER A 184 -3.02 2.87 -9.85
CA SER A 184 -2.60 3.55 -8.62
C SER A 184 -2.96 2.69 -7.40
N LYS A 185 -4.25 2.50 -7.13
CA LYS A 185 -4.80 1.62 -6.07
C LYS A 185 -6.16 1.05 -6.48
N MET A 186 -6.63 0.04 -5.76
CA MET A 186 -8.05 -0.36 -5.76
C MET A 186 -8.64 -0.07 -4.39
N ILE A 187 -9.76 0.63 -4.34
CA ILE A 187 -10.54 0.90 -3.14
C ILE A 187 -11.76 -0.02 -3.15
N ILE A 188 -11.97 -0.76 -2.06
CA ILE A 188 -13.11 -1.65 -1.85
C ILE A 188 -13.95 -1.02 -0.74
N VAL A 189 -15.10 -0.45 -1.12
CA VAL A 189 -15.97 0.35 -0.25
C VAL A 189 -17.13 -0.51 0.24
N GLU A 190 -17.43 -0.46 1.54
CA GLU A 190 -18.57 -1.16 2.17
C GLU A 190 -18.59 -2.69 1.91
N MET A 191 -17.42 -3.34 1.94
CA MET A 191 -17.31 -4.79 1.72
C MET A 191 -18.17 -5.59 2.73
N PRO A 192 -19.23 -6.31 2.29
CA PRO A 192 -20.05 -7.10 3.20
C PRO A 192 -19.25 -8.24 3.84
N TRP A 193 -19.44 -8.50 5.13
CA TRP A 193 -18.66 -9.49 5.89
C TRP A 193 -18.68 -10.90 5.27
N ILE A 194 -19.75 -11.25 4.55
CA ILE A 194 -19.91 -12.53 3.84
C ILE A 194 -18.91 -12.68 2.67
N MET A 195 -18.43 -11.57 2.09
CA MET A 195 -17.42 -11.56 1.01
C MET A 195 -16.02 -11.97 1.48
N ASN A 196 -15.77 -12.11 2.80
CA ASN A 196 -14.48 -12.55 3.33
C ASN A 196 -14.01 -13.91 2.79
N ALA A 197 -14.93 -14.78 2.34
CA ALA A 197 -14.57 -16.02 1.66
C ALA A 197 -13.95 -15.76 0.26
N ALA A 198 -14.57 -14.90 -0.54
CA ALA A 198 -14.03 -14.49 -1.84
C ALA A 198 -12.71 -13.72 -1.70
N TRP A 199 -12.61 -12.83 -0.71
CA TRP A 199 -11.36 -12.11 -0.40
C TRP A 199 -10.20 -13.07 -0.13
N LYS A 200 -10.38 -14.11 0.69
CA LYS A 200 -9.33 -15.13 0.94
C LYS A 200 -8.83 -15.80 -0.34
N ILE A 201 -9.70 -16.03 -1.31
CA ILE A 201 -9.34 -16.63 -2.61
C ILE A 201 -8.60 -15.61 -3.49
N VAL A 202 -9.12 -14.37 -3.60
CA VAL A 202 -8.42 -13.28 -4.32
C VAL A 202 -7.01 -13.06 -3.76
N LYS A 203 -6.85 -13.15 -2.44
CA LYS A 203 -5.58 -12.95 -1.74
C LYS A 203 -4.51 -14.00 -2.05
N SER A 204 -4.88 -15.19 -2.57
CA SER A 204 -3.89 -16.18 -3.04
C SER A 204 -3.43 -15.96 -4.49
N TRP A 205 -4.06 -15.04 -5.23
CA TRP A 205 -3.66 -14.67 -6.60
C TRP A 205 -2.69 -13.47 -6.67
N LEU A 206 -2.49 -12.80 -5.54
CA LEU A 206 -1.83 -11.51 -5.41
C LEU A 206 -0.56 -11.62 -4.56
N GLY A 207 0.54 -11.05 -5.04
CA GLY A 207 1.76 -10.85 -4.24
C GLY A 207 1.60 -9.69 -3.24
N PRO A 208 2.54 -9.56 -2.27
CA PRO A 208 2.46 -8.53 -1.22
C PRO A 208 2.27 -7.10 -1.74
N GLU A 209 2.98 -6.72 -2.81
CA GLU A 209 2.89 -5.39 -3.44
C GLU A 209 1.49 -5.11 -4.01
N ALA A 210 0.88 -6.12 -4.65
CA ALA A 210 -0.47 -6.01 -5.18
C ALA A 210 -1.53 -5.97 -4.06
N ILE A 211 -1.31 -6.71 -2.96
CA ILE A 211 -2.14 -6.62 -1.75
C ILE A 211 -2.03 -5.23 -1.12
N ALA A 212 -0.85 -4.60 -1.11
CA ALA A 212 -0.65 -3.26 -0.57
C ALA A 212 -1.37 -2.16 -1.37
N LYS A 213 -1.65 -2.40 -2.66
CA LYS A 213 -2.49 -1.55 -3.52
C LYS A 213 -3.99 -1.70 -3.26
N LEU A 214 -4.45 -2.70 -2.50
CA LEU A 214 -5.86 -2.85 -2.11
C LEU A 214 -6.13 -2.09 -0.80
N LYS A 215 -7.08 -1.16 -0.84
CA LYS A 215 -7.56 -0.38 0.31
C LYS A 215 -8.99 -0.79 0.61
N PHE A 216 -9.27 -1.23 1.83
CA PHE A 216 -10.62 -1.53 2.29
C PHE A 216 -11.11 -0.35 3.11
N ALA A 217 -12.34 0.11 2.88
CA ALA A 217 -12.90 1.29 3.53
C ALA A 217 -14.40 1.11 3.82
N SER A 218 -14.84 1.55 4.98
CA SER A 218 -16.23 1.92 5.22
C SER A 218 -16.56 3.28 4.59
N LYS A 219 -17.84 3.64 4.59
CA LYS A 219 -18.38 4.97 4.27
C LYS A 219 -17.72 6.11 5.05
N ALA A 220 -17.23 5.85 6.27
CA ALA A 220 -16.50 6.85 7.06
C ALA A 220 -15.04 7.01 6.60
N GLU A 221 -14.43 5.95 6.07
CA GLU A 221 -13.01 5.90 5.72
C GLU A 221 -12.73 6.23 4.25
N VAL A 222 -13.70 6.05 3.35
CA VAL A 222 -13.51 6.30 1.90
C VAL A 222 -13.11 7.75 1.60
N GLN A 223 -13.55 8.72 2.42
CA GLN A 223 -13.13 10.12 2.34
C GLN A 223 -11.64 10.36 2.64
N THR A 224 -10.89 9.36 3.14
CA THR A 224 -9.43 9.45 3.26
C THR A 224 -8.74 9.32 1.89
N PHE A 225 -9.39 8.68 0.91
CA PHE A 225 -8.86 8.45 -0.44
C PHE A 225 -9.49 9.35 -1.50
N ILE A 226 -10.78 9.66 -1.39
CA ILE A 226 -11.56 10.43 -2.38
C ILE A 226 -12.10 11.70 -1.71
N GLY A 227 -12.13 12.82 -2.42
CA GLY A 227 -12.76 14.06 -1.92
C GLY A 227 -14.29 13.96 -1.91
N PRO A 228 -15.01 14.59 -0.96
CA PRO A 228 -16.47 14.57 -0.94
C PRO A 228 -17.08 15.07 -2.27
N GLU A 229 -16.42 15.99 -2.97
CA GLU A 229 -16.80 16.54 -4.27
C GLU A 229 -16.81 15.52 -5.43
N TYR A 230 -16.12 14.38 -5.28
CA TYR A 230 -16.09 13.27 -6.25
C TYR A 230 -16.69 11.97 -5.69
N LEU A 231 -17.36 12.04 -4.54
CA LEU A 231 -17.89 10.90 -3.81
C LEU A 231 -19.42 10.98 -3.80
N PRO A 232 -20.15 9.94 -4.25
CA PRO A 232 -21.60 10.01 -4.37
C PRO A 232 -22.30 10.06 -3.00
N PRO A 233 -23.53 10.61 -2.92
CA PRO A 233 -24.17 10.90 -1.63
C PRO A 233 -24.50 9.67 -0.78
N HIS A 234 -24.71 8.49 -1.39
CA HIS A 234 -24.88 7.25 -0.62
C HIS A 234 -23.60 6.81 0.10
N LEU A 235 -22.42 7.17 -0.43
CA LEU A 235 -21.12 7.07 0.23
C LEU A 235 -20.76 8.31 1.07
N GLY A 236 -21.68 9.29 1.18
CA GLY A 236 -21.54 10.43 2.08
C GLY A 236 -20.70 11.59 1.56
N GLY A 237 -20.46 11.66 0.25
CA GLY A 237 -19.97 12.90 -0.37
C GLY A 237 -21.09 13.80 -0.86
N THR A 238 -20.72 14.78 -1.68
CA THR A 238 -21.57 15.87 -2.19
C THR A 238 -21.68 15.88 -3.72
N ASP A 239 -21.06 14.91 -4.40
CA ASP A 239 -21.07 14.81 -5.87
C ASP A 239 -22.51 14.65 -6.40
N PRO A 240 -23.03 15.58 -7.23
CA PRO A 240 -24.38 15.49 -7.79
C PRO A 240 -24.47 14.48 -8.95
N PHE A 241 -23.36 13.91 -9.42
CA PHE A 241 -23.29 13.04 -10.59
C PHE A 241 -24.24 11.83 -10.49
N LYS A 242 -25.03 11.66 -11.54
CA LYS A 242 -25.87 10.49 -11.77
C LYS A 242 -25.50 9.92 -13.13
N TYR A 243 -25.08 8.67 -13.16
CA TYR A 243 -24.82 7.98 -14.41
C TYR A 243 -26.10 7.94 -15.24
N THR A 244 -26.02 8.46 -16.47
CA THR A 244 -27.04 8.37 -17.52
C THR A 244 -26.36 7.97 -18.81
N TYR A 245 -27.06 7.23 -19.67
CA TYR A 245 -26.58 6.90 -21.01
C TYR A 245 -27.76 6.74 -21.99
N PRO A 246 -27.66 7.22 -23.24
CA PRO A 246 -26.60 8.09 -23.78
C PRO A 246 -26.70 9.54 -23.24
N PRO A 247 -25.65 10.37 -23.37
CA PRO A 247 -24.32 10.08 -23.91
C PRO A 247 -23.47 9.23 -22.94
N LEU A 248 -22.20 8.97 -23.25
CA LEU A 248 -21.27 8.50 -22.21
C LEU A 248 -21.03 9.64 -21.19
N PRO A 249 -20.88 9.34 -19.89
CA PRO A 249 -20.64 10.33 -18.83
C PRO A 249 -19.49 11.33 -18.99
N ASP A 250 -18.63 11.14 -19.99
CA ASP A 250 -17.22 11.50 -19.93
C ASP A 250 -16.73 12.00 -21.31
N ASP A 251 -17.56 12.82 -21.96
CA ASP A 251 -17.13 13.61 -23.13
C ASP A 251 -16.34 14.84 -22.66
N ASP A 252 -16.89 15.62 -21.72
CA ASP A 252 -16.19 16.69 -21.00
C ASP A 252 -15.45 16.17 -19.74
N PHE A 253 -14.18 15.79 -19.92
CA PHE A 253 -13.25 15.57 -18.79
C PHE A 253 -12.80 16.94 -18.23
N GLN A 254 -13.71 17.72 -17.66
CA GLN A 254 -13.33 18.96 -16.98
C GLN A 254 -12.73 18.63 -15.61
N THR A 255 -11.42 18.81 -15.48
CA THR A 255 -10.76 19.00 -14.19
C THR A 255 -11.39 20.24 -13.53
N PRO A 256 -11.97 20.13 -12.32
CA PRO A 256 -12.23 21.33 -11.55
C PRO A 256 -10.88 21.98 -11.24
N LEU A 257 -10.81 23.29 -11.48
CA LEU A 257 -9.60 24.07 -11.29
C LEU A 257 -9.13 23.95 -9.84
N CYS A 258 -7.82 23.75 -9.65
CA CYS A 258 -7.19 24.02 -8.36
C CYS A 258 -7.24 25.54 -8.11
N GLU A 259 -8.35 26.02 -7.55
CA GLU A 259 -8.57 27.42 -7.19
C GLU A 259 -7.61 27.82 -6.06
N ASN A 260 -6.37 28.18 -6.43
CA ASN A 260 -5.39 29.00 -5.70
C ASN A 260 -4.10 29.12 -6.55
N GLY A 261 -4.19 29.81 -7.68
CA GLY A 261 -3.07 30.17 -8.56
C GLY A 261 -3.40 31.43 -9.34
N PRO A 262 -2.42 32.30 -9.67
CA PRO A 262 -2.71 33.62 -10.24
C PRO A 262 -3.27 33.52 -11.66
N ILE A 263 -4.29 34.34 -11.94
CA ILE A 263 -4.88 34.50 -13.27
C ILE A 263 -3.83 35.06 -14.23
N ILE A 264 -3.64 34.41 -15.37
CA ILE A 264 -2.99 34.98 -16.54
C ILE A 264 -4.08 35.54 -17.44
N SER A 265 -3.97 36.82 -17.79
CA SER A 265 -4.72 37.44 -18.88
C SER A 265 -3.85 38.54 -19.49
N GLU A 266 -3.19 38.21 -20.60
CA GLU A 266 -2.80 39.20 -21.61
C GLU A 266 -3.76 38.99 -22.80
N ASP A 267 -4.08 40.08 -23.49
CA ASP A 267 -5.05 40.16 -24.59
C ASP A 267 -4.49 39.47 -25.88
N ASP A 268 -5.19 39.25 -27.00
CA ASP A 268 -6.23 40.04 -27.68
C ASP A 268 -7.26 39.17 -28.43
N MET A 269 -8.54 39.60 -28.42
CA MET A 269 -9.26 39.88 -29.67
C MET A 269 -10.53 40.72 -29.45
N GLU A 270 -10.83 41.61 -30.41
CA GLU A 270 -11.88 42.63 -30.32
C GLU A 270 -13.32 42.06 -30.43
N SER A 271 -14.29 42.64 -29.70
CA SER A 271 -15.34 43.43 -30.37
C SER A 271 -16.35 44.13 -29.44
N LYS A 272 -16.48 45.46 -29.65
CA LYS A 272 -17.67 46.32 -29.47
C LYS A 272 -18.31 46.52 -28.07
N GLU A 273 -18.00 47.70 -27.54
CA GLU A 273 -18.97 48.79 -27.23
C GLU A 273 -20.34 48.44 -26.59
N GLY A 274 -20.52 48.92 -25.35
CA GLY A 274 -21.82 49.08 -24.69
C GLY A 274 -21.66 49.89 -23.39
N GLU A 275 -22.26 51.08 -23.33
CA GLU A 275 -22.13 51.99 -22.17
C GLU A 275 -22.98 51.52 -20.97
N MET A 276 -22.50 51.75 -19.73
CA MET A 276 -22.99 52.84 -18.87
C MET A 276 -22.48 52.72 -17.41
N GLU A 277 -22.30 53.86 -16.74
CA GLU A 277 -21.80 53.96 -15.36
C GLU A 277 -22.83 53.52 -14.30
N SER A 278 -22.35 52.96 -13.18
CA SER A 278 -22.75 53.43 -11.84
C SER A 278 -21.69 53.09 -10.79
N ARG A 279 -21.69 53.83 -9.69
CA ARG A 279 -20.57 53.97 -8.74
C ARG A 279 -21.14 54.11 -7.33
N ASP A 280 -20.69 53.28 -6.39
CA ASP A 280 -20.20 53.71 -5.06
C ASP A 280 -19.59 52.51 -4.30
N THR A 281 -18.33 52.51 -3.83
CA THR A 281 -17.54 53.35 -2.90
C THR A 281 -17.91 53.25 -1.40
N LEU A 282 -16.90 52.89 -0.58
CA LEU A 282 -16.77 53.06 0.89
C LEU A 282 -17.67 52.20 1.81
N GLU A 283 -17.34 51.95 3.09
CA GLU A 283 -16.08 51.56 3.78
C GLU A 283 -16.40 51.37 5.29
N SER A 284 -15.42 50.92 6.10
CA SER A 284 -15.36 51.15 7.58
C SER A 284 -16.34 50.39 8.50
N SER A 285 -16.01 50.06 9.78
CA SER A 285 -14.79 49.55 10.45
C SER A 285 -15.02 49.48 11.98
N PHE A 286 -14.25 48.63 12.69
CA PHE A 286 -14.07 48.62 14.17
C PHE A 286 -15.32 48.28 15.05
N ASN A 287 -15.23 47.84 16.32
CA ASN A 287 -14.06 47.46 17.14
C ASN A 287 -14.30 46.36 18.21
N SER A 288 -13.19 45.70 18.56
CA SER A 288 -12.79 44.94 19.76
C SER A 288 -13.67 44.78 21.02
N GLU A 289 -13.65 43.55 21.57
CA GLU A 289 -13.30 43.29 22.99
C GLU A 289 -12.72 41.86 23.20
N ILE A 290 -12.53 41.45 24.46
CA ILE A 290 -11.24 40.98 25.00
C ILE A 290 -11.47 40.09 26.27
N VAL A 291 -10.41 39.69 27.01
CA VAL A 291 -10.38 38.89 28.29
C VAL A 291 -10.68 37.37 28.15
N ALA A 292 -9.98 36.40 28.77
CA ALA A 292 -8.61 36.27 29.31
C ALA A 292 -8.25 34.77 29.57
N LYS A 293 -7.00 34.48 29.99
CA LYS A 293 -6.50 33.16 30.45
C LYS A 293 -5.83 33.25 31.83
N PRO A 294 -5.77 32.15 32.62
CA PRO A 294 -4.68 31.88 33.58
C PRO A 294 -3.72 30.76 33.13
N LYS A 295 -2.71 30.41 33.96
CA LYS A 295 -1.59 29.48 33.64
C LYS A 295 -1.32 28.43 34.73
N LYS A 296 -0.65 27.35 34.29
CA LYS A 296 0.28 26.39 34.96
C LYS A 296 0.59 26.53 36.46
N VAL A 297 0.87 25.36 37.06
CA VAL A 297 1.88 25.16 38.13
C VAL A 297 2.77 23.96 37.74
N ASN A 298 4.05 23.99 38.14
CA ASN A 298 5.03 22.88 38.05
C ASN A 298 5.45 22.44 39.48
N PHE A 299 5.99 21.24 39.65
CA PHE A 299 6.84 20.88 40.79
C PHE A 299 8.02 20.00 40.37
N LEU A 300 9.17 20.16 41.05
CA LEU A 300 10.42 19.40 40.87
C LEU A 300 11.32 19.59 42.10
N GLU A 301 11.74 18.48 42.71
CA GLU A 301 12.93 18.23 43.57
C GLU A 301 13.28 16.74 43.33
N ASP A 302 14.52 16.28 43.16
CA ASP A 302 15.66 16.21 44.11
C ASP A 302 15.45 15.19 45.27
N SER A 303 16.41 14.35 45.70
CA SER A 303 17.83 14.24 45.31
C SER A 303 18.50 12.89 45.71
N LEU A 304 19.84 12.83 45.54
CA LEU A 304 20.85 11.91 46.12
C LEU A 304 21.15 10.51 45.49
N ARG A 305 22.37 10.04 45.81
CA ARG A 305 23.03 8.78 45.39
C ARG A 305 23.62 8.06 46.62
N SER A 306 23.84 6.75 46.54
CA SER A 306 24.91 6.05 47.28
C SER A 306 25.26 4.70 46.65
N GLU A 307 26.55 4.42 46.49
CA GLU A 307 27.10 3.07 46.28
C GLU A 307 27.65 2.56 47.62
N ASP A 308 27.38 1.32 48.01
CA ASP A 308 28.34 0.20 47.96
C ASP A 308 27.58 -1.12 48.30
N GLY A 309 28.22 -2.28 48.26
CA GLY A 309 27.56 -3.58 48.50
C GLY A 309 28.43 -4.61 49.24
N GLU A 310 27.88 -5.81 49.48
CA GLU A 310 28.60 -7.02 49.89
C GLU A 310 27.81 -8.30 49.50
N ARG A 311 28.49 -9.44 49.54
CA ARG A 311 28.08 -10.81 49.09
C ARG A 311 27.10 -11.49 50.07
N ASP A 312 26.43 -12.64 49.86
CA ASP A 312 26.33 -13.70 48.81
C ASP A 312 24.97 -14.47 49.07
N THR A 313 24.41 -15.51 48.40
CA THR A 313 24.81 -16.55 47.42
C THR A 313 23.64 -16.93 46.48
N ASN A 314 23.87 -17.89 45.55
CA ASN A 314 22.90 -18.88 45.03
C ASN A 314 21.55 -18.43 44.44
N MET A 315 21.51 -18.21 43.12
CA MET A 315 20.91 -19.18 42.16
C MET A 315 21.03 -18.66 40.71
N ARG A 316 21.76 -19.40 39.87
CA ARG A 316 22.19 -18.94 38.53
C ARG A 316 21.14 -19.20 37.44
N VAL A 317 19.98 -18.55 37.52
CA VAL A 317 19.00 -18.54 36.41
C VAL A 317 19.61 -17.73 35.25
N LYS A 318 19.79 -18.37 34.08
CA LYS A 318 20.26 -17.68 32.86
C LYS A 318 19.22 -16.65 32.41
N ARG A 319 19.68 -15.49 31.95
CA ARG A 319 18.82 -14.43 31.38
C ARG A 319 18.04 -14.96 30.16
N VAL A 320 16.73 -15.09 30.29
CA VAL A 320 15.82 -14.88 29.16
C VAL A 320 15.95 -13.40 28.75
N ARG A 321 15.87 -13.06 27.47
CA ARG A 321 15.95 -11.66 27.02
C ARG A 321 14.70 -10.90 27.51
N ASN A 322 14.89 -9.80 28.25
CA ASN A 322 13.79 -8.90 28.59
C ASN A 322 13.20 -8.31 27.29
N PRO A 323 11.86 -8.25 27.14
CA PRO A 323 11.23 -7.63 25.98
C PRO A 323 11.52 -6.11 25.92
N GLN A 324 11.80 -5.60 24.72
CA GLN A 324 12.32 -4.24 24.51
C GLN A 324 11.25 -3.20 24.13
N THR A 325 10.01 -3.61 23.87
CA THR A 325 8.91 -2.74 23.43
C THR A 325 7.63 -3.11 24.17
N THR A 326 6.70 -2.16 24.37
CA THR A 326 5.42 -2.46 25.04
C THR A 326 4.27 -1.78 24.30
N PHE A 327 3.31 -2.58 23.85
CA PHE A 327 2.05 -2.11 23.31
C PHE A 327 1.16 -1.65 24.47
N LYS A 328 0.61 -0.43 24.37
CA LYS A 328 -0.25 0.17 25.40
C LYS A 328 -1.71 -0.13 25.13
N GLY A 329 -2.34 -0.85 26.06
CA GLY A 329 -3.68 -1.41 25.88
C GLY A 329 -4.78 -0.63 26.61
N LEU A 330 -6.03 -0.88 26.22
CA LEU A 330 -7.20 -0.42 26.97
C LEU A 330 -7.47 -1.29 28.22
N LEU A 331 -7.05 -2.57 28.20
CA LEU A 331 -7.22 -3.51 29.31
C LEU A 331 -5.88 -4.05 29.83
N LEU A 332 -5.02 -4.52 28.92
CA LEU A 332 -3.68 -5.06 29.26
C LEU A 332 -2.61 -4.39 28.40
N ASP A 333 -1.55 -3.92 29.01
CA ASP A 333 -0.28 -3.66 28.31
C ASP A 333 0.37 -5.00 27.92
N VAL A 334 1.03 -5.04 26.77
CA VAL A 334 1.69 -6.26 26.25
C VAL A 334 3.14 -5.98 25.92
N SER A 335 4.06 -6.76 26.49
CA SER A 335 5.51 -6.69 26.22
C SER A 335 6.02 -8.09 25.86
N PRO A 336 6.64 -8.32 24.67
CA PRO A 336 6.98 -7.36 23.63
C PRO A 336 5.76 -6.82 22.89
N ALA A 337 5.90 -5.67 22.24
CA ALA A 337 4.78 -4.99 21.56
C ALA A 337 4.29 -5.71 20.29
N GLU A 338 5.19 -6.30 19.50
CA GLU A 338 4.87 -6.79 18.15
C GLU A 338 5.55 -8.13 17.82
N GLU A 339 6.83 -8.29 18.15
CA GLU A 339 7.63 -9.45 17.73
C GLU A 339 7.99 -10.43 18.86
N LEU A 340 7.99 -11.73 18.55
CA LEU A 340 8.53 -12.81 19.37
C LEU A 340 9.75 -13.42 18.68
N SER A 341 10.94 -13.19 19.22
CA SER A 341 12.19 -13.78 18.71
C SER A 341 12.43 -15.17 19.30
N PHE A 342 12.74 -16.14 18.43
CA PHE A 342 13.23 -17.47 18.84
C PHE A 342 14.64 -17.68 18.29
N GLY A 343 15.56 -18.14 19.13
CA GLY A 343 16.96 -18.40 18.75
C GLY A 343 17.27 -19.88 18.53
N SER A 344 18.56 -20.16 18.35
CA SER A 344 19.06 -21.47 17.92
C SER A 344 19.35 -22.43 19.09
N GLY A 345 19.83 -21.89 20.22
CA GLY A 345 20.18 -22.67 21.41
C GLY A 345 18.96 -23.16 22.19
N GLU A 346 19.12 -24.18 23.04
CA GLU A 346 18.02 -24.77 23.82
C GLU A 346 17.34 -23.75 24.77
N ASP A 347 18.11 -22.86 25.39
CA ASP A 347 17.59 -21.76 26.21
C ASP A 347 16.86 -20.70 25.35
N GLU A 348 17.19 -20.58 24.06
CA GLU A 348 16.64 -19.57 23.14
C GLU A 348 15.36 -20.02 22.43
N ARG A 349 14.94 -21.28 22.60
CA ARG A 349 13.66 -21.83 22.08
C ARG A 349 12.44 -21.40 22.92
N LYS A 350 12.60 -20.39 23.77
CA LYS A 350 11.58 -19.84 24.65
C LYS A 350 11.57 -18.31 24.54
N CYS A 351 10.39 -17.74 24.39
CA CYS A 351 10.15 -16.31 24.46
C CYS A 351 9.17 -16.01 25.62
N LEU A 352 9.18 -14.78 26.12
CA LEU A 352 8.33 -14.32 27.21
C LEU A 352 7.38 -13.25 26.68
N ILE A 353 6.08 -13.39 26.97
CA ILE A 353 5.09 -12.31 26.89
C ILE A 353 4.74 -11.93 28.33
N ILE A 354 4.87 -10.65 28.65
CA ILE A 354 4.39 -10.07 29.92
C ILE A 354 3.09 -9.32 29.60
N LEU A 355 2.01 -9.67 30.31
CA LEU A 355 0.76 -8.93 30.30
C LEU A 355 0.61 -8.15 31.60
N SER A 356 0.37 -6.84 31.55
CA SER A 356 0.17 -6.00 32.74
C SER A 356 -1.22 -5.37 32.74
N ASN A 357 -2.02 -5.59 33.80
CA ASN A 357 -3.39 -5.07 33.87
C ASN A 357 -3.39 -3.58 34.28
N VAL A 358 -3.84 -2.73 33.37
CA VAL A 358 -3.90 -1.26 33.55
C VAL A 358 -5.28 -0.77 34.03
N THR A 359 -6.23 -1.68 34.24
CA THR A 359 -7.59 -1.38 34.73
C THR A 359 -7.71 -1.49 36.25
N LYS A 360 -8.90 -1.14 36.77
CA LYS A 360 -9.25 -1.27 38.19
C LYS A 360 -9.95 -2.59 38.53
N ASN A 361 -10.26 -3.42 37.52
CA ASN A 361 -11.00 -4.67 37.67
C ASN A 361 -10.13 -5.87 37.26
N GLN A 362 -10.56 -7.08 37.62
CA GLN A 362 -9.88 -8.31 37.19
C GLN A 362 -10.05 -8.45 35.66
N VAL A 363 -8.99 -8.81 34.92
CA VAL A 363 -9.06 -9.00 33.47
C VAL A 363 -8.77 -10.46 33.11
N ALA A 364 -9.72 -11.11 32.43
CA ALA A 364 -9.51 -12.42 31.82
C ALA A 364 -8.67 -12.26 30.56
N PHE A 365 -7.70 -13.16 30.35
CA PHE A 365 -6.95 -13.24 29.10
C PHE A 365 -6.92 -14.66 28.51
N LYS A 366 -6.68 -14.73 27.20
CA LYS A 366 -6.49 -15.97 26.45
C LYS A 366 -5.52 -15.76 25.30
N VAL A 367 -4.49 -16.59 25.21
CA VAL A 367 -3.50 -16.56 24.14
C VAL A 367 -3.71 -17.77 23.22
N ARG A 368 -3.77 -17.50 21.90
CA ARG A 368 -3.85 -18.52 20.85
C ARG A 368 -2.68 -18.36 19.89
N THR A 369 -2.31 -19.43 19.19
CA THR A 369 -1.32 -19.42 18.11
C THR A 369 -1.93 -20.01 16.84
N THR A 370 -1.42 -19.61 15.67
CA THR A 370 -1.76 -20.23 14.38
C THR A 370 -1.09 -21.59 14.16
N ALA A 371 -0.10 -21.96 15.00
CA ALA A 371 0.68 -23.18 14.88
C ALA A 371 0.77 -23.94 16.22
N PRO A 372 -0.36 -24.41 16.79
CA PRO A 372 -0.40 -25.10 18.09
C PRO A 372 0.40 -26.41 18.13
N GLU A 373 0.77 -26.96 16.98
CA GLU A 373 1.65 -28.12 16.82
C GLU A 373 3.15 -27.80 17.01
N LYS A 374 3.55 -26.52 16.91
CA LYS A 374 4.93 -26.05 17.11
C LYS A 374 5.17 -25.41 18.48
N TYR A 375 4.18 -24.67 19.01
CA TYR A 375 4.35 -23.81 20.18
C TYR A 375 3.43 -24.20 21.34
N ARG A 376 4.03 -24.31 22.53
CA ARG A 376 3.36 -24.46 23.81
C ARG A 376 3.41 -23.15 24.58
N VAL A 377 2.23 -22.59 24.83
CA VAL A 377 2.02 -21.34 25.59
C VAL A 377 1.58 -21.68 27.02
N LYS A 378 2.21 -21.07 28.03
CA LYS A 378 1.90 -21.28 29.46
C LYS A 378 2.00 -19.98 30.27
N PRO A 379 0.93 -19.53 30.95
CA PRO A 379 -0.46 -19.96 30.81
C PRO A 379 -1.05 -19.56 29.44
N SER A 380 -1.92 -20.38 28.86
CA SER A 380 -2.66 -20.04 27.63
C SER A 380 -4.00 -19.35 27.89
N SER A 381 -4.50 -19.38 29.13
CA SER A 381 -5.62 -18.55 29.62
C SER A 381 -5.57 -18.48 31.15
N SER A 382 -5.87 -17.31 31.72
CA SER A 382 -5.98 -17.04 33.15
C SER A 382 -6.74 -15.72 33.35
N SER A 383 -6.99 -15.30 34.59
CA SER A 383 -7.20 -13.90 34.93
C SER A 383 -5.88 -13.21 35.33
N CYS A 384 -5.92 -11.88 35.41
CA CYS A 384 -4.88 -10.98 35.92
C CYS A 384 -5.54 -9.91 36.80
N GLU A 385 -5.05 -9.74 38.03
CA GLU A 385 -5.59 -8.77 39.01
C GLU A 385 -5.27 -7.31 38.66
N PRO A 386 -6.03 -6.32 39.17
CA PRO A 386 -5.75 -4.89 38.97
C PRO A 386 -4.30 -4.53 39.31
N GLY A 387 -3.58 -3.89 38.37
CA GLY A 387 -2.18 -3.51 38.56
C GLY A 387 -1.16 -4.66 38.60
N ALA A 388 -1.60 -5.92 38.53
CA ALA A 388 -0.70 -7.06 38.48
C ALA A 388 -0.10 -7.26 37.08
N SER A 389 0.92 -8.12 37.00
CA SER A 389 1.47 -8.60 35.72
C SER A 389 1.56 -10.12 35.72
N VAL A 390 1.41 -10.73 34.55
CA VAL A 390 1.47 -12.19 34.35
C VAL A 390 2.44 -12.53 33.23
N ASP A 391 3.42 -13.37 33.59
CA ASP A 391 4.43 -13.93 32.70
C ASP A 391 3.90 -15.14 31.94
N ILE A 392 3.97 -15.08 30.61
CA ILE A 392 3.53 -16.12 29.69
C ILE A 392 4.72 -16.62 28.88
N VAL A 393 5.14 -17.86 29.16
CA VAL A 393 6.22 -18.53 28.45
C VAL A 393 5.68 -19.17 27.17
N VAL A 394 6.21 -18.75 26.03
CA VAL A 394 5.99 -19.38 24.72
C VAL A 394 7.21 -20.22 24.40
N SER A 395 7.03 -21.54 24.29
CA SER A 395 8.12 -22.51 24.09
C SER A 395 7.91 -23.36 22.84
N LEU A 396 8.97 -23.49 22.05
CA LEU A 396 8.97 -24.21 20.77
C LEU A 396 9.31 -25.71 21.00
N HIS A 397 8.60 -26.63 20.34
CA HIS A 397 8.74 -28.07 20.58
C HIS A 397 8.74 -28.95 19.32
N GLY A 398 9.07 -30.24 19.51
CA GLY A 398 9.03 -31.26 18.46
C GLY A 398 10.17 -31.20 17.44
N GLY A 399 11.23 -30.43 17.70
CA GLY A 399 12.29 -30.16 16.72
C GLY A 399 11.90 -29.15 15.63
N SER A 400 10.70 -28.57 15.71
CA SER A 400 10.22 -27.52 14.83
C SER A 400 11.14 -26.28 14.84
N GLN A 401 10.95 -25.39 13.86
CA GLN A 401 11.52 -24.04 13.85
C GLN A 401 10.40 -23.00 13.79
N ALA A 402 10.70 -21.76 14.20
CA ALA A 402 9.77 -20.66 14.08
C ALA A 402 9.64 -20.21 12.62
N SER A 403 8.44 -19.88 12.16
CA SER A 403 8.22 -19.27 10.84
C SER A 403 7.74 -17.82 11.00
N PRO A 404 8.17 -16.87 10.15
CA PRO A 404 7.58 -15.53 10.09
C PRO A 404 6.07 -15.51 9.76
N GLN A 405 5.52 -16.63 9.30
CA GLN A 405 4.08 -16.82 9.08
C GLN A 405 3.31 -17.14 10.38
N ASP A 406 4.00 -17.57 11.44
CA ASP A 406 3.37 -17.91 12.72
C ASP A 406 2.96 -16.64 13.48
N ARG A 407 1.74 -16.65 14.02
CA ARG A 407 1.12 -15.50 14.71
C ARG A 407 0.50 -15.93 16.03
N PHE A 408 0.52 -15.01 16.99
CA PHE A 408 -0.12 -15.16 18.30
C PHE A 408 -1.21 -14.11 18.45
N LEU A 409 -2.36 -14.52 18.98
CA LEU A 409 -3.49 -13.65 19.29
C LEU A 409 -3.68 -13.66 20.81
N ILE A 410 -3.52 -12.50 21.43
CA ILE A 410 -3.89 -12.23 22.81
C ILE A 410 -5.31 -11.66 22.77
N MET A 411 -6.22 -12.27 23.51
CA MET A 411 -7.59 -11.79 23.76
C MET A 411 -7.68 -11.40 25.23
N ALA A 412 -8.23 -10.23 25.54
CA ALA A 412 -8.43 -9.77 26.92
C ALA A 412 -9.84 -9.18 27.09
N ALA A 413 -10.46 -9.38 28.25
CA ALA A 413 -11.76 -8.80 28.59
C ALA A 413 -11.91 -8.61 30.10
N GLU A 414 -12.58 -7.53 30.49
CA GLU A 414 -12.81 -7.15 31.88
C GLU A 414 -13.84 -8.07 32.55
N MET A 415 -13.58 -8.47 33.80
CA MET A 415 -14.45 -9.31 34.62
C MET A 415 -15.10 -8.45 35.71
N GLU A 416 -16.43 -8.30 35.62
CA GLU A 416 -17.22 -7.47 36.55
C GLU A 416 -17.44 -8.13 37.93
N ASN A 417 -17.22 -9.46 38.04
CA ASN A 417 -17.34 -10.23 39.28
C ASN A 417 -16.08 -11.05 39.55
N ALA A 418 -15.17 -10.52 40.38
CA ALA A 418 -13.96 -11.25 40.78
C ALA A 418 -14.29 -12.38 41.77
N GLY A 419 -14.08 -13.64 41.35
CA GLY A 419 -13.99 -14.80 42.25
C GLY A 419 -15.06 -15.90 42.13
N SER A 420 -16.15 -15.71 41.37
CA SER A 420 -17.25 -16.69 41.29
C SER A 420 -17.50 -17.32 39.91
N GLN A 421 -17.06 -16.69 38.81
CA GLN A 421 -17.33 -17.17 37.46
C GLN A 421 -16.15 -17.97 36.88
N GLU A 422 -16.42 -19.19 36.41
CA GLU A 422 -15.40 -20.00 35.73
C GLU A 422 -14.99 -19.34 34.40
N LEU A 423 -13.68 -19.22 34.13
CA LEU A 423 -13.15 -18.62 32.89
C LEU A 423 -13.74 -19.26 31.62
N ALA A 424 -14.01 -20.57 31.66
CA ALA A 424 -14.62 -21.31 30.54
C ALA A 424 -16.10 -20.95 30.29
N GLN A 425 -16.80 -20.40 31.28
CA GLN A 425 -18.14 -19.84 31.16
C GLN A 425 -18.08 -18.36 30.74
N PHE A 426 -17.24 -17.55 31.38
CA PHE A 426 -17.02 -16.14 31.03
C PHE A 426 -16.74 -15.97 29.52
N TRP A 427 -15.84 -16.76 28.94
CA TRP A 427 -15.52 -16.71 27.50
C TRP A 427 -16.64 -17.17 26.55
N LYS A 428 -17.80 -17.64 27.06
CA LYS A 428 -19.03 -17.91 26.28
C LYS A 428 -20.02 -16.74 26.34
N GLU A 429 -20.04 -16.01 27.45
CA GLU A 429 -21.01 -14.95 27.75
C GLU A 429 -20.50 -13.56 27.35
N VAL A 430 -19.19 -13.34 27.37
CA VAL A 430 -18.59 -12.05 27.06
C VAL A 430 -18.85 -11.63 25.61
N SER A 431 -19.50 -10.47 25.44
CA SER A 431 -19.78 -9.91 24.12
C SER A 431 -18.49 -9.49 23.41
N LYS A 432 -18.39 -9.80 22.11
CA LYS A 432 -17.17 -9.60 21.31
C LYS A 432 -16.68 -8.14 21.26
N ASN A 433 -17.58 -7.16 21.41
CA ASN A 433 -17.22 -5.74 21.46
C ASN A 433 -16.59 -5.29 22.80
N LYS A 434 -16.67 -6.11 23.87
CA LYS A 434 -15.91 -5.93 25.12
C LYS A 434 -14.56 -6.65 25.09
N VAL A 435 -14.21 -7.36 24.02
CA VAL A 435 -12.96 -8.12 23.91
C VAL A 435 -11.90 -7.30 23.19
N MET A 436 -10.83 -6.96 23.91
CA MET A 436 -9.60 -6.43 23.34
C MET A 436 -8.83 -7.56 22.63
N GLU A 437 -8.42 -7.35 21.39
CA GLU A 437 -7.51 -8.25 20.66
C GLU A 437 -6.18 -7.57 20.36
N HIS A 438 -5.07 -8.26 20.62
CA HIS A 438 -3.72 -7.85 20.21
C HIS A 438 -2.99 -8.99 19.51
N ARG A 439 -2.12 -8.68 18.54
CA ARG A 439 -1.47 -9.69 17.67
C ARG A 439 0.04 -9.53 17.65
N LEU A 440 0.75 -10.60 17.97
CA LEU A 440 2.20 -10.71 17.89
C LEU A 440 2.61 -11.65 16.75
N HIS A 441 3.84 -11.50 16.25
CA HIS A 441 4.40 -12.34 15.19
C HIS A 441 5.80 -12.87 15.48
N CYS A 442 6.13 -14.03 14.93
CA CYS A 442 7.47 -14.58 15.08
C CYS A 442 8.50 -13.84 14.21
N HIS A 443 9.67 -13.59 14.78
CA HIS A 443 10.87 -13.16 14.09
C HIS A 443 11.94 -14.27 14.18
N VAL A 444 12.59 -14.58 13.07
CA VAL A 444 13.68 -15.58 13.01
C VAL A 444 15.01 -14.81 12.95
N GLN A 445 15.84 -14.95 13.98
CA GLN A 445 17.13 -14.25 14.04
C GLN A 445 18.19 -15.02 13.25
N ASP A 446 18.47 -14.57 12.02
CA ASP A 446 19.55 -15.13 11.19
C ASP A 446 20.91 -14.96 11.87
N SER A 447 21.52 -16.08 12.25
CA SER A 447 22.78 -16.13 12.99
C SER A 447 24.00 -16.06 12.05
N VAL A 448 24.30 -14.86 11.56
CA VAL A 448 25.52 -14.60 10.77
C VAL A 448 26.76 -15.00 11.58
N LYS A 449 27.51 -16.00 11.08
CA LYS A 449 28.86 -16.35 11.57
C LYS A 449 29.83 -16.69 10.42
N PRO A 450 31.16 -16.55 10.63
CA PRO A 450 32.09 -16.35 9.53
C PRO A 450 32.58 -17.63 8.86
N ALA A 451 33.22 -17.46 7.69
CA ALA A 451 33.74 -18.54 6.87
C ALA A 451 34.91 -19.34 7.52
N ALA A 452 34.89 -20.66 7.33
CA ALA A 452 36.02 -21.56 7.48
C ALA A 452 35.87 -22.74 6.50
N ASN A 453 36.98 -23.26 5.96
CA ASN A 453 36.98 -24.26 4.88
C ASN A 453 36.80 -25.70 5.37
N SER A 454 36.10 -26.52 4.58
CA SER A 454 36.51 -27.91 4.29
C SER A 454 35.99 -28.36 2.91
N ARG A 455 36.40 -29.54 2.43
CA ARG A 455 36.34 -30.00 1.03
C ARG A 455 35.45 -31.23 0.82
N ARG A 456 34.89 -31.37 -0.41
CA ARG A 456 34.74 -32.58 -1.27
C ARG A 456 34.12 -33.87 -0.68
N ASP A 457 33.32 -34.68 -1.38
CA ASP A 457 32.78 -34.71 -2.78
C ASP A 457 31.62 -35.76 -2.83
N SER A 458 30.71 -35.87 -3.81
CA SER A 458 30.32 -35.00 -4.96
C SER A 458 28.89 -35.37 -5.47
N LEU A 459 28.78 -36.17 -6.55
CA LEU A 459 27.60 -36.86 -7.13
C LEU A 459 26.26 -36.08 -7.35
N VAL A 460 26.27 -35.28 -8.43
CA VAL A 460 25.40 -35.43 -9.63
C VAL A 460 23.85 -35.38 -9.50
N GLU A 461 23.28 -34.38 -10.18
CA GLU A 461 21.95 -34.30 -10.83
C GLU A 461 20.65 -34.58 -10.04
N THR A 462 19.98 -33.49 -9.61
CA THR A 462 18.62 -33.07 -10.07
C THR A 462 18.28 -31.72 -9.42
N SER A 463 18.77 -30.60 -9.97
CA SER A 463 18.67 -29.28 -9.28
C SER A 463 18.76 -28.01 -10.14
N THR A 464 18.84 -28.10 -11.47
CA THR A 464 19.07 -26.95 -12.37
C THR A 464 18.02 -25.83 -12.21
N SER A 465 16.73 -26.18 -12.16
CA SER A 465 15.63 -25.19 -12.02
C SER A 465 15.81 -24.29 -10.79
N GLY A 466 16.10 -24.87 -9.62
CA GLY A 466 16.21 -24.12 -8.37
C GLY A 466 17.45 -23.22 -8.29
N GLN A 467 18.57 -23.64 -8.88
CA GLN A 467 19.76 -22.78 -8.97
C GLN A 467 19.57 -21.61 -9.94
N GLN A 468 18.81 -21.81 -11.02
CA GLN A 468 18.52 -20.79 -12.02
C GLN A 468 17.47 -19.77 -11.54
N GLU A 469 16.48 -20.20 -10.76
CA GLU A 469 15.60 -19.29 -10.01
C GLU A 469 16.36 -18.49 -8.95
N LEU A 470 17.27 -19.14 -8.20
CA LEU A 470 18.07 -18.49 -7.15
C LEU A 470 19.04 -17.46 -7.73
N SER A 471 19.72 -17.74 -8.84
CA SER A 471 20.61 -16.77 -9.50
C SER A 471 19.83 -15.59 -10.10
N THR A 472 18.64 -15.85 -10.65
CA THR A 472 17.72 -14.80 -11.13
C THR A 472 17.23 -13.92 -9.98
N ALA A 473 16.90 -14.52 -8.83
CA ALA A 473 16.53 -13.78 -7.61
C ALA A 473 17.72 -12.93 -7.08
N LEU A 474 18.93 -13.48 -7.07
CA LEU A 474 20.15 -12.77 -6.67
C LEU A 474 20.41 -11.55 -7.58
N MET A 475 20.32 -11.73 -8.90
CA MET A 475 20.43 -10.64 -9.88
C MET A 475 19.38 -9.54 -9.65
N ARG A 476 18.10 -9.92 -9.43
CA ARG A 476 17.02 -8.97 -9.12
C ARG A 476 17.31 -8.17 -7.83
N VAL A 477 17.86 -8.83 -6.78
CA VAL A 477 18.26 -8.15 -5.54
C VAL A 477 19.43 -7.20 -5.77
N MET A 478 20.47 -7.61 -6.51
CA MET A 478 21.64 -6.76 -6.81
C MET A 478 21.26 -5.51 -7.63
N VAL A 479 20.41 -5.66 -8.64
CA VAL A 479 19.89 -4.53 -9.45
C VAL A 479 19.02 -3.60 -8.59
N CYS A 480 18.14 -4.13 -7.73
CA CYS A 480 17.37 -3.31 -6.80
C CYS A 480 18.26 -2.56 -5.80
N ASN A 481 19.31 -3.18 -5.28
CA ASN A 481 20.24 -2.54 -4.34
C ASN A 481 21.03 -1.42 -5.02
N SER A 482 21.60 -1.66 -6.20
CA SER A 482 22.30 -0.63 -6.99
C SER A 482 21.39 0.57 -7.31
N ARG A 483 20.13 0.32 -7.69
CA ARG A 483 19.12 1.37 -7.90
C ARG A 483 18.75 2.13 -6.62
N LEU A 484 18.76 1.46 -5.46
CA LEU A 484 18.55 2.09 -4.15
C LEU A 484 19.74 3.00 -3.79
N GLU A 485 20.96 2.52 -3.98
CA GLU A 485 22.20 3.30 -3.78
C GLU A 485 22.25 4.52 -4.70
N GLN A 486 21.88 4.38 -5.98
CA GLN A 486 21.79 5.51 -6.92
C GLN A 486 20.78 6.57 -6.45
N LYS A 487 19.59 6.17 -5.98
CA LYS A 487 18.59 7.10 -5.42
C LYS A 487 19.03 7.71 -4.09
N MET A 488 19.72 6.96 -3.23
CA MET A 488 20.28 7.46 -1.98
C MET A 488 21.38 8.50 -2.23
N ASN A 489 22.29 8.23 -3.18
CA ASN A 489 23.32 9.17 -3.61
C ASN A 489 22.72 10.44 -4.24
N SER A 490 21.69 10.30 -5.07
CA SER A 490 20.96 11.45 -5.65
C SER A 490 20.29 12.30 -4.58
N CYS A 491 19.62 11.67 -3.60
CA CYS A 491 19.00 12.36 -2.47
C CYS A 491 20.05 13.10 -1.61
N LEU A 492 21.18 12.44 -1.32
CA LEU A 492 22.29 13.00 -0.55
C LEU A 492 23.02 14.13 -1.30
N TRP A 493 23.05 14.10 -2.63
CA TRP A 493 23.52 15.20 -3.47
C TRP A 493 22.55 16.40 -3.42
N VAL A 494 21.25 16.19 -3.61
CA VAL A 494 20.22 17.24 -3.48
C VAL A 494 20.25 17.86 -2.08
N GLN A 495 20.38 17.06 -1.02
CA GLN A 495 20.53 17.53 0.36
C GLN A 495 21.77 18.43 0.53
N LYS A 496 22.92 18.07 -0.08
CA LYS A 496 24.12 18.93 -0.07
C LYS A 496 23.90 20.25 -0.80
N VAL A 497 23.25 20.23 -1.97
CA VAL A 497 22.93 21.45 -2.74
C VAL A 497 22.00 22.36 -1.95
N LEU A 498 20.91 21.83 -1.39
CA LEU A 498 19.98 22.58 -0.53
C LEU A 498 20.68 23.17 0.71
N THR A 499 21.56 22.41 1.36
CA THR A 499 22.36 22.89 2.50
C THR A 499 23.27 24.05 2.09
N GLY A 500 23.91 23.98 0.91
CA GLY A 500 24.72 25.06 0.36
C GLY A 500 23.91 26.33 0.08
N LEU A 501 22.73 26.19 -0.54
CA LEU A 501 21.83 27.32 -0.80
C LEU A 501 21.35 28.00 0.49
N VAL A 502 21.00 27.23 1.52
CA VAL A 502 20.63 27.77 2.85
C VAL A 502 21.79 28.53 3.49
N LEU A 503 23.03 28.04 3.38
CA LEU A 503 24.22 28.73 3.89
C LEU A 503 24.48 30.06 3.15
N VAL A 504 24.32 30.09 1.82
CA VAL A 504 24.43 31.33 1.02
C VAL A 504 23.36 32.35 1.44
N LEU A 505 22.11 31.92 1.60
CA LEU A 505 21.01 32.79 2.05
C LEU A 505 21.26 33.33 3.47
N LEU A 506 21.82 32.54 4.38
CA LEU A 506 22.20 33.00 5.72
C LEU A 506 23.30 34.07 5.68
N VAL A 507 24.34 33.89 4.86
CA VAL A 507 25.41 34.89 4.68
C VAL A 507 24.86 36.18 4.10
N LEU A 508 24.01 36.11 3.07
CA LEU A 508 23.37 37.29 2.48
C LEU A 508 22.50 38.04 3.49
N ASN A 509 21.69 37.33 4.31
CA ASN A 509 20.89 37.95 5.37
C ASN A 509 21.77 38.64 6.42
N LEU A 510 22.83 37.99 6.89
CA LEU A 510 23.79 38.58 7.84
C LEU A 510 24.47 39.83 7.26
N GLN A 511 24.80 39.82 5.97
CA GLN A 511 25.42 40.96 5.30
C GLN A 511 24.43 42.13 5.08
N CYS A 512 23.17 41.85 4.77
CA CYS A 512 22.11 42.87 4.76
C CYS A 512 21.89 43.48 6.16
N LEU A 513 21.84 42.67 7.21
CA LEU A 513 21.73 43.13 8.60
C LEU A 513 22.93 43.99 9.02
N TYR A 514 24.15 43.62 8.60
CA TYR A 514 25.36 44.41 8.85
C TYR A 514 25.33 45.78 8.15
N LEU A 515 24.88 45.83 6.88
CA LEU A 515 24.73 47.07 6.13
C LEU A 515 23.65 47.98 6.74
N LEU A 516 22.50 47.43 7.16
CA LEU A 516 21.46 48.17 7.87
C LEU A 516 21.96 48.72 9.21
N GLY A 517 22.65 47.89 10.02
CA GLY A 517 23.18 48.28 11.32
C GLY A 517 24.37 49.25 11.28
N THR A 518 25.05 49.38 10.13
CA THR A 518 26.11 50.38 9.92
C THR A 518 25.56 51.68 9.32
N ALA A 519 24.54 51.62 8.45
CA ALA A 519 23.85 52.80 7.91
C ALA A 519 23.06 53.60 8.97
N GLN A 520 22.71 53.00 10.11
CA GLN A 520 21.95 53.65 11.20
C GLN A 520 22.81 54.38 12.24
N ARG A 521 24.10 54.63 11.98
CA ARG A 521 24.96 55.45 12.87
C ARG A 521 25.04 56.90 12.35
N PRO A 522 24.50 57.90 13.08
CA PRO A 522 24.81 59.31 12.83
C PRO A 522 26.28 59.60 13.11
N CYS A 523 26.81 60.64 12.47
CA CYS A 523 28.11 61.24 12.81
C CYS A 523 28.01 62.16 14.02
#